data_AF-A0A4Q5VBG6-F1
#
_entry.id   AF-A0A4Q5VBG6-F1
#
_cell.length_a   1.000
_cell.length_b   1.000
_cell.length_c   1.000
_cell.angle_alpha   90.00
_cell.angle_beta   90.00
_cell.angle_gamma   90.00
#
_symmetry.space_group_name_H-M   'P 1'
#
loop_
_entity.id
_entity.type
_entity.pdbx_description
1 polymer ?
#
loop_
_entity_poly.entity_id
_entity_poly.type
_entity_poly.pdbx_seq_one_letter_code
_entity_poly.pdbx_strand_id
1 'polypeptide(L)'
;MKIQTLICTTLVGLCCAVTACNHSGPKETLPQNVQATPKFNRDSIELFSGALKPDVKIVIESPAAQQEFTGNRADVLKVAGSSAPNAEVSVIRSDKTTAGDALTFSWRDSWRASLNFETKNPINIAEYMSAGVVEFDLKVVELGKGGLAFKSKCGENCVRQIPYLIHARDLEGKGWKHFSLPLKCFMRDGDDFSSVTLPFALEAGGSGIIEVAKVHIQKTGTPSFSCPDYKTLSTTPAVLNEWWSMGWWMPRHLEKLKEVKAKKNAEVIFIGDSITQGWEKDGFNVWNHNYVKYNAINLGFSGDRTENVLWRLQHSEIDGLNPKVAVLMFGTNNTGHRLEDPKTTALGIKRNIEELQQHLPNTKILLLAIFPRDEKPTDQMRQLNDEVNVIISGFADNKKLFFLNINKSLLDANGILSKDIMPDLLHPNEKGYEIWAKAMAPTLLKLVK
;
A
#
# COMPACT_ATOMS: atom_id res chain seq x y z
N MET A 1 -7.28 54.86 35.86
CA MET A 1 -6.19 55.79 36.25
C MET A 1 -4.92 55.26 35.59
N LYS A 2 -4.20 56.01 34.73
CA LYS A 2 -3.14 57.00 35.07
C LYS A 2 -2.03 56.36 35.93
N ILE A 3 -0.71 56.44 35.69
CA ILE A 3 0.22 57.12 34.75
C ILE A 3 1.55 56.30 34.86
N GLN A 4 2.23 55.78 33.82
CA GLN A 4 3.22 56.38 32.89
C GLN A 4 4.48 57.07 33.49
N THR A 5 5.65 56.41 33.48
CA THR A 5 7.03 57.01 33.45
C THR A 5 7.95 55.93 32.83
N LEU A 6 8.68 56.08 31.70
CA LEU A 6 9.80 56.99 31.32
C LEU A 6 11.03 56.82 32.26
N ILE A 7 12.30 56.81 31.82
CA ILE A 7 12.99 56.81 30.51
C ILE A 7 14.45 56.35 30.76
N CYS A 8 15.14 55.79 29.76
CA CYS A 8 16.56 56.15 29.54
C CYS A 8 16.93 56.03 28.05
N THR A 9 17.76 56.95 27.58
CA THR A 9 17.90 57.31 26.17
C THR A 9 19.35 57.16 25.71
N THR A 10 19.57 56.76 24.45
CA THR A 10 20.74 57.21 23.68
C THR A 10 20.32 57.44 22.23
N LEU A 11 20.65 58.64 21.72
CA LEU A 11 20.23 59.16 20.43
C LEU A 11 21.47 59.53 19.60
N VAL A 12 21.62 59.00 18.39
CA VAL A 12 22.33 59.62 17.23
C VAL A 12 21.75 58.96 15.97
N GLY A 13 21.32 59.63 14.89
CA GLY A 13 21.17 61.06 14.63
C GLY A 13 21.67 61.48 13.24
N LEU A 14 20.75 61.65 12.27
CA LEU A 14 20.74 62.49 11.03
C LEU A 14 19.70 61.86 10.05
N CYS A 15 18.53 62.47 9.76
CA CYS A 15 18.25 63.57 8.79
C CYS A 15 18.53 63.19 7.32
N CYS A 16 17.71 63.49 6.31
CA CYS A 16 16.38 64.13 6.17
C CYS A 16 15.84 63.84 4.74
N ALA A 17 14.58 64.04 4.31
CA ALA A 17 13.32 64.53 4.91
C ALA A 17 12.11 63.87 4.15
N VAL A 18 10.93 64.53 4.06
CA VAL A 18 9.76 64.08 3.26
C VAL A 18 9.28 65.21 2.35
N THR A 19 9.00 64.89 1.08
CA THR A 19 8.21 65.75 0.16
C THR A 19 7.20 64.89 -0.58
N ALA A 20 5.92 65.24 -0.48
CA ALA A 20 4.85 64.57 -1.23
C ALA A 20 4.62 65.24 -2.59
N CYS A 21 4.57 64.45 -3.67
CA CYS A 21 4.03 64.87 -4.95
C CYS A 21 2.91 63.92 -5.39
N ASN A 22 1.77 64.49 -5.72
CA ASN A 22 0.55 63.77 -6.08
C ASN A 22 0.48 63.68 -7.62
N HIS A 23 0.66 62.49 -8.20
CA HIS A 23 0.55 62.29 -9.64
C HIS A 23 -0.35 61.10 -9.97
N SER A 24 -1.51 61.42 -10.56
CA SER A 24 -2.44 60.49 -11.20
C SER A 24 -1.84 59.99 -12.51
N GLY A 25 -1.32 58.76 -12.52
CA GLY A 25 -0.96 58.00 -13.73
C GLY A 25 -2.12 57.12 -14.22
N PRO A 26 -2.15 56.73 -15.51
CA PRO A 26 -3.24 55.95 -16.08
C PRO A 26 -3.28 54.51 -15.52
N LYS A 27 -4.50 53.94 -15.43
CA LYS A 27 -4.69 52.53 -15.09
C LYS A 27 -4.23 51.65 -16.25
N GLU A 28 -3.06 51.04 -16.14
CA GLU A 28 -2.72 49.89 -16.98
C GLU A 28 -3.60 48.69 -16.59
N THR A 29 -4.48 48.29 -17.50
CA THR A 29 -5.28 47.08 -17.37
C THR A 29 -4.41 45.86 -17.66
N LEU A 30 -3.89 45.23 -16.61
CA LEU A 30 -3.31 43.89 -16.71
C LEU A 30 -4.36 42.92 -17.30
N PRO A 31 -4.06 42.16 -18.36
CA PRO A 31 -5.00 41.21 -18.93
C PRO A 31 -5.23 40.06 -17.93
N GLN A 32 -6.44 40.00 -17.37
CA GLN A 32 -6.89 38.87 -16.58
C GLN A 32 -7.04 37.64 -17.47
N ASN A 33 -5.95 36.89 -17.64
CA ASN A 33 -5.99 35.58 -18.29
C ASN A 33 -6.54 34.54 -17.30
N VAL A 34 -7.84 34.64 -16.99
CA VAL A 34 -8.56 33.65 -16.19
C VAL A 34 -8.64 32.37 -17.02
N GLN A 35 -7.73 31.44 -16.74
CA GLN A 35 -7.86 30.07 -17.22
C GLN A 35 -9.22 29.54 -16.78
N ALA A 36 -10.03 29.11 -17.75
CA ALA A 36 -11.36 28.59 -17.47
C ALA A 36 -11.22 27.30 -16.66
N THR A 37 -11.63 27.33 -15.39
CA THR A 37 -11.89 26.12 -14.61
C THR A 37 -12.87 25.25 -15.39
N PRO A 38 -12.58 23.94 -15.57
CA PRO A 38 -13.41 23.06 -16.39
C PRO A 38 -14.85 23.04 -15.86
N LYS A 39 -15.83 23.21 -16.75
CA LYS A 39 -17.25 23.30 -16.43
C LYS A 39 -17.86 21.92 -16.20
N PHE A 40 -17.41 21.25 -15.14
CA PHE A 40 -18.18 20.14 -14.58
C PHE A 40 -19.48 20.68 -13.96
N ASN A 41 -20.52 19.84 -13.92
CA ASN A 41 -21.69 20.13 -13.12
C ASN A 41 -21.27 20.10 -11.63
N ARG A 42 -21.66 21.10 -10.84
CA ARG A 42 -21.25 21.18 -9.42
C ARG A 42 -21.75 20.03 -8.55
N ASP A 43 -22.71 19.26 -9.07
CA ASP A 43 -23.27 18.08 -8.42
C ASP A 43 -22.79 16.76 -9.05
N SER A 44 -22.24 16.79 -10.29
CA SER A 44 -21.77 15.58 -10.99
C SER A 44 -20.58 15.79 -11.93
N ILE A 45 -19.58 14.92 -11.82
CA ILE A 45 -18.37 14.88 -12.68
C ILE A 45 -18.45 13.63 -13.55
N GLU A 46 -18.78 13.80 -14.81
CA GLU A 46 -18.95 12.69 -15.75
C GLU A 46 -17.58 12.27 -16.33
N LEU A 47 -17.16 11.02 -16.08
CA LEU A 47 -15.87 10.50 -16.54
C LEU A 47 -16.02 9.71 -17.85
N PHE A 48 -17.04 8.86 -17.96
CA PHE A 48 -17.32 8.11 -19.19
C PHE A 48 -18.79 7.66 -19.31
N SER A 49 -19.41 7.92 -20.46
CA SER A 49 -20.79 7.49 -20.78
C SER A 49 -20.95 7.16 -22.27
N GLY A 50 -19.94 6.51 -22.84
CA GLY A 50 -19.79 6.31 -24.28
C GLY A 50 -18.98 7.42 -24.96
N ALA A 51 -19.46 8.66 -24.94
CA ALA A 51 -18.68 9.79 -25.47
C ALA A 51 -17.45 10.08 -24.59
N LEU A 52 -16.27 10.25 -25.21
CA LEU A 52 -15.09 10.77 -24.52
C LEU A 52 -15.34 12.24 -24.16
N LYS A 53 -15.06 12.63 -22.91
CA LYS A 53 -15.31 13.99 -22.42
C LYS A 53 -14.09 14.89 -22.69
N PRO A 54 -14.25 16.16 -23.11
CA PRO A 54 -13.12 17.01 -23.50
C PRO A 54 -12.03 17.15 -22.45
N ASP A 55 -12.40 17.19 -21.16
CA ASP A 55 -11.49 17.36 -20.02
C ASP A 55 -10.97 16.05 -19.42
N VAL A 56 -11.42 14.90 -19.94
CA VAL A 56 -11.05 13.56 -19.43
C VAL A 56 -10.17 12.84 -20.46
N LYS A 57 -9.22 12.05 -19.97
CA LYS A 57 -8.46 11.05 -20.73
C LYS A 57 -8.78 9.67 -20.18
N ILE A 58 -8.91 8.71 -21.09
CA ILE A 58 -8.95 7.30 -20.71
C ILE A 58 -7.59 6.71 -21.08
N VAL A 59 -6.86 6.22 -20.08
CA VAL A 59 -5.50 5.69 -20.26
C VAL A 59 -5.48 4.25 -19.80
N ILE A 60 -4.89 3.36 -20.60
CA ILE A 60 -4.63 1.99 -20.22
C ILE A 60 -3.14 1.81 -19.90
N GLU A 61 -2.85 1.14 -18.80
CA GLU A 61 -1.49 0.87 -18.33
C GLU A 61 -1.20 -0.62 -18.30
N SER A 62 -0.02 -1.01 -18.79
CA SER A 62 0.76 -2.13 -18.25
C SER A 62 1.95 -1.55 -17.48
N PRO A 63 2.72 -2.33 -16.71
CA PRO A 63 3.73 -1.72 -15.83
C PRO A 63 5.03 -1.37 -16.56
N ALA A 64 5.07 -1.57 -17.88
CA ALA A 64 6.15 -1.12 -18.75
C ALA A 64 5.75 0.04 -19.68
N ALA A 65 4.45 0.22 -19.95
CA ALA A 65 3.95 1.21 -20.92
C ALA A 65 2.50 1.63 -20.64
N GLN A 66 2.10 2.77 -21.20
CA GLN A 66 0.73 3.26 -21.17
C GLN A 66 0.28 3.70 -22.57
N GLN A 67 -1.02 3.68 -22.81
CA GLN A 67 -1.63 4.12 -24.07
C GLN A 67 -2.92 4.89 -23.80
N GLU A 68 -3.07 6.07 -24.41
CA GLU A 68 -4.33 6.84 -24.38
C GLU A 68 -5.35 6.22 -25.35
N PHE A 69 -6.59 6.06 -24.89
CA PHE A 69 -7.69 5.52 -25.66
C PHE A 69 -8.44 6.65 -26.38
N THR A 70 -8.26 6.72 -27.71
CA THR A 70 -8.72 7.83 -28.55
C THR A 70 -9.79 7.46 -29.58
N GLY A 71 -10.19 6.18 -29.66
CA GLY A 71 -11.06 5.66 -30.72
C GLY A 71 -11.95 4.50 -30.28
N ASN A 72 -11.86 3.38 -31.00
CA ASN A 72 -12.64 2.16 -30.73
C ASN A 72 -11.85 1.07 -30.00
N ARG A 73 -10.52 1.14 -30.04
CA ARG A 73 -9.59 0.19 -29.41
C ARG A 73 -8.31 0.90 -29.00
N ALA A 74 -7.70 0.46 -27.91
CA ALA A 74 -6.32 0.72 -27.55
C ALA A 74 -5.68 -0.56 -27.00
N ASP A 75 -4.40 -0.74 -27.28
CA ASP A 75 -3.58 -1.85 -26.80
C ASP A 75 -2.30 -1.28 -26.18
N VAL A 76 -1.92 -1.77 -25.01
CA VAL A 76 -0.61 -1.45 -24.44
C VAL A 76 0.42 -2.36 -25.08
N LEU A 77 1.27 -1.79 -25.95
CA LEU A 77 2.31 -2.55 -26.63
C LEU A 77 3.37 -3.05 -25.65
N LYS A 78 3.85 -4.28 -25.88
CA LYS A 78 4.99 -4.84 -25.17
C LYS A 78 6.24 -3.99 -25.41
N VAL A 79 6.93 -3.62 -24.33
CA VAL A 79 8.23 -2.95 -24.39
C VAL A 79 9.34 -3.99 -24.52
N ALA A 80 10.11 -3.92 -25.61
CA ALA A 80 11.26 -4.80 -25.82
C ALA A 80 12.34 -4.56 -24.74
N GLY A 81 12.90 -5.63 -24.19
CA GLY A 81 13.91 -5.56 -23.13
C GLY A 81 13.39 -5.25 -21.72
N SER A 82 12.08 -5.04 -21.54
CA SER A 82 11.49 -4.93 -20.20
C SER A 82 11.53 -6.26 -19.45
N SER A 83 11.78 -6.21 -18.14
CA SER A 83 11.66 -7.35 -17.22
C SER A 83 10.21 -7.65 -16.81
N ALA A 84 9.25 -6.83 -17.23
CA ALA A 84 7.83 -7.11 -17.06
C ALA A 84 7.46 -8.42 -17.79
N PRO A 85 6.53 -9.23 -17.24
CA PRO A 85 5.90 -10.33 -18.00
C PRO A 85 5.30 -9.82 -19.32
N ASN A 86 5.02 -10.77 -20.23
CA ASN A 86 4.36 -10.51 -21.52
C ASN A 86 2.88 -10.14 -21.34
N ALA A 87 2.61 -9.05 -20.62
CA ALA A 87 1.28 -8.56 -20.33
C ALA A 87 0.58 -8.12 -21.62
N GLU A 88 -0.50 -8.79 -21.98
CA GLU A 88 -1.46 -8.27 -22.95
C GLU A 88 -2.44 -7.39 -22.17
N VAL A 89 -2.56 -6.11 -22.51
CA VAL A 89 -3.54 -5.20 -21.90
C VAL A 89 -4.22 -4.40 -22.99
N SER A 90 -5.55 -4.42 -23.02
CA SER A 90 -6.34 -3.76 -24.08
C SER A 90 -7.67 -3.22 -23.56
N VAL A 91 -8.16 -2.16 -24.20
CA VAL A 91 -9.54 -1.68 -24.07
C VAL A 91 -10.17 -1.57 -25.44
N ILE A 92 -11.42 -2.03 -25.54
CA ILE A 92 -12.23 -1.99 -26.76
C ILE A 92 -13.59 -1.39 -26.40
N ARG A 93 -14.20 -0.60 -27.30
CA ARG A 93 -15.61 -0.22 -27.16
C ARG A 93 -16.51 -1.44 -27.19
N SER A 94 -17.52 -1.42 -26.34
CA SER A 94 -18.58 -2.43 -26.29
C SER A 94 -19.92 -1.77 -25.97
N ASP A 95 -20.96 -2.58 -25.95
CA ASP A 95 -22.34 -2.13 -25.85
C ASP A 95 -22.98 -2.67 -24.56
N LYS A 96 -23.60 -1.79 -23.78
CA LYS A 96 -24.47 -2.11 -22.65
C LYS A 96 -25.93 -1.82 -22.96
N THR A 97 -26.23 -0.61 -23.42
CA THR A 97 -27.59 -0.16 -23.75
C THR A 97 -27.69 0.51 -25.12
N THR A 98 -26.65 1.21 -25.55
CA THR A 98 -26.53 1.83 -26.87
C THR A 98 -25.12 1.60 -27.42
N ALA A 99 -24.96 1.65 -28.75
CA ALA A 99 -23.68 1.36 -29.40
C ALA A 99 -22.51 2.21 -28.84
N GLY A 100 -21.47 1.54 -28.35
CA GLY A 100 -20.25 2.13 -27.82
C GLY A 100 -20.36 2.83 -26.46
N ASP A 101 -21.42 2.56 -25.68
CA ASP A 101 -21.62 3.14 -24.33
C ASP A 101 -20.84 2.45 -23.20
N ALA A 102 -20.13 1.36 -23.51
CA ALA A 102 -19.29 0.60 -22.60
C ALA A 102 -17.84 0.44 -23.11
N LEU A 103 -16.96 0.01 -22.20
CA LEU A 103 -15.57 -0.37 -22.47
C LEU A 103 -15.33 -1.78 -21.95
N THR A 104 -14.89 -2.70 -22.82
CA THR A 104 -14.33 -4.00 -22.43
C THR A 104 -12.85 -3.81 -22.11
N PHE A 105 -12.46 -4.05 -20.86
CA PHE A 105 -11.08 -4.04 -20.39
C PHE A 105 -10.61 -5.49 -20.20
N SER A 106 -9.58 -5.85 -20.94
CA SER A 106 -9.02 -7.21 -20.95
C SER A 106 -7.53 -7.17 -20.64
N TRP A 107 -7.09 -8.03 -19.74
CA TRP A 107 -5.67 -8.22 -19.42
C TRP A 107 -5.30 -9.69 -19.30
N ARG A 108 -4.06 -10.04 -19.67
CA ARG A 108 -3.49 -11.39 -19.53
C ARG A 108 -2.10 -11.32 -18.94
N ASP A 109 -1.80 -12.23 -18.02
CA ASP A 109 -0.50 -12.50 -17.41
C ASP A 109 0.23 -11.23 -16.92
N SER A 110 -0.53 -10.26 -16.40
CA SER A 110 0.01 -8.99 -15.95
C SER A 110 0.08 -8.88 -14.44
N TRP A 111 1.29 -8.60 -13.93
CA TRP A 111 1.53 -8.17 -12.56
C TRP A 111 0.71 -6.93 -12.13
N ARG A 112 0.43 -5.99 -13.04
CA ARG A 112 -0.54 -4.90 -12.87
C ARG A 112 -1.10 -4.47 -14.23
N ALA A 113 -2.40 -4.27 -14.32
CA ALA A 113 -3.04 -3.57 -15.44
C ALA A 113 -3.93 -2.46 -14.87
N SER A 114 -4.09 -1.35 -15.58
CA SER A 114 -4.96 -0.26 -15.12
C SER A 114 -5.81 0.28 -16.26
N LEU A 115 -7.08 0.56 -15.97
CA LEU A 115 -7.96 1.41 -16.77
C LEU A 115 -8.22 2.69 -15.98
N ASN A 116 -7.54 3.76 -16.37
CA ASN A 116 -7.55 5.06 -15.72
C ASN A 116 -8.59 5.99 -16.36
N PHE A 117 -9.31 6.75 -15.54
CA PHE A 117 -10.12 7.91 -15.96
C PHE A 117 -9.46 9.16 -15.39
N GLU A 118 -8.52 9.73 -16.16
CA GLU A 118 -7.69 10.88 -15.79
C GLU A 118 -8.34 12.20 -16.21
N THR A 119 -8.02 13.29 -15.52
CA THR A 119 -8.40 14.64 -15.95
C THR A 119 -7.21 15.38 -16.54
N LYS A 120 -7.42 16.09 -17.65
CA LYS A 120 -6.36 16.84 -18.36
C LYS A 120 -5.81 18.00 -17.53
N ASN A 121 -6.65 18.57 -16.69
CA ASN A 121 -6.30 19.55 -15.67
C ASN A 121 -6.68 18.97 -14.30
N PRO A 122 -5.96 19.29 -13.21
CA PRO A 122 -6.37 18.86 -11.87
C PRO A 122 -7.78 19.36 -11.51
N ILE A 123 -8.56 18.51 -10.84
CA ILE A 123 -9.90 18.83 -10.37
C ILE A 123 -9.96 18.80 -8.84
N ASN A 124 -10.77 19.70 -8.27
CA ASN A 124 -11.07 19.68 -6.85
C ASN A 124 -12.28 18.78 -6.62
N ILE A 125 -12.08 17.66 -5.91
CA ILE A 125 -13.16 16.75 -5.49
C ILE A 125 -13.31 16.71 -3.97
N ALA A 126 -12.62 17.59 -3.22
CA ALA A 126 -12.64 17.62 -1.76
C ALA A 126 -14.07 17.74 -1.18
N GLU A 127 -14.95 18.52 -1.82
CA GLU A 127 -16.36 18.65 -1.41
C GLU A 127 -17.21 17.39 -1.67
N TYR A 128 -16.75 16.48 -2.52
CA TYR A 128 -17.41 15.21 -2.81
C TYR A 128 -16.97 14.11 -1.82
N MET A 129 -15.80 14.24 -1.17
CA MET A 129 -15.19 13.11 -0.46
C MET A 129 -16.01 12.56 0.72
N SER A 130 -16.82 13.38 1.39
CA SER A 130 -17.56 12.99 2.60
C SER A 130 -18.86 12.21 2.33
N ALA A 131 -19.64 12.65 1.33
CA ALA A 131 -20.98 12.13 1.02
C ALA A 131 -21.13 11.60 -0.42
N GLY A 132 -20.16 11.91 -1.29
CA GLY A 132 -20.17 11.56 -2.69
C GLY A 132 -19.70 10.14 -2.99
N VAL A 133 -19.97 9.72 -4.21
CA VAL A 133 -19.78 8.37 -4.71
C VAL A 133 -19.19 8.40 -6.12
N VAL A 134 -18.40 7.39 -6.47
CA VAL A 134 -18.18 7.02 -7.86
C VAL A 134 -19.24 5.98 -8.23
N GLU A 135 -20.11 6.35 -9.15
CA GLU A 135 -21.11 5.44 -9.72
C GLU A 135 -20.62 4.92 -11.07
N PHE A 136 -20.85 3.62 -11.30
CA PHE A 136 -20.51 2.95 -12.55
C PHE A 136 -21.29 1.64 -12.68
N ASP A 137 -21.54 1.23 -13.92
CA ASP A 137 -22.00 -0.11 -14.22
C ASP A 137 -20.78 -1.00 -14.51
N LEU A 138 -20.71 -2.19 -13.90
CA LEU A 138 -19.66 -3.18 -14.10
C LEU A 138 -20.26 -4.56 -14.38
N LYS A 139 -19.65 -5.28 -15.33
CA LYS A 139 -19.93 -6.68 -15.63
C LYS A 139 -18.60 -7.44 -15.61
N VAL A 140 -18.52 -8.47 -14.76
CA VAL A 140 -17.33 -9.33 -14.67
C VAL A 140 -17.52 -10.51 -15.62
N VAL A 141 -16.68 -10.59 -16.65
CA VAL A 141 -16.75 -11.62 -17.70
C VAL A 141 -15.84 -12.80 -17.35
N GLU A 142 -14.59 -12.53 -16.99
CA GLU A 142 -13.60 -13.50 -16.51
C GLU A 142 -12.76 -12.86 -15.39
N LEU A 143 -12.63 -13.54 -14.24
CA LEU A 143 -11.81 -13.08 -13.12
C LEU A 143 -11.26 -14.21 -12.22
N GLY A 144 -11.53 -15.47 -12.51
CA GLY A 144 -11.03 -16.61 -11.71
C GLY A 144 -9.51 -16.64 -11.49
N LYS A 145 -8.72 -16.04 -12.39
CA LYS A 145 -7.25 -15.85 -12.26
C LYS A 145 -6.83 -14.38 -12.12
N GLY A 146 -7.78 -13.46 -11.99
CA GLY A 146 -7.56 -12.02 -12.01
C GLY A 146 -7.67 -11.37 -10.63
N GLY A 147 -7.09 -10.19 -10.50
CA GLY A 147 -7.30 -9.23 -9.42
C GLY A 147 -8.19 -8.07 -9.87
N LEU A 148 -8.95 -7.47 -8.95
CA LEU A 148 -9.62 -6.19 -9.19
C LEU A 148 -9.60 -5.32 -7.92
N ALA A 149 -9.28 -4.06 -8.09
CA ALA A 149 -9.31 -3.01 -7.06
C ALA A 149 -9.75 -1.68 -7.69
N PHE A 150 -10.30 -0.79 -6.87
CA PHE A 150 -10.55 0.59 -7.26
C PHE A 150 -9.40 1.48 -6.78
N LYS A 151 -8.97 2.42 -7.60
CA LYS A 151 -7.83 3.32 -7.32
C LYS A 151 -8.21 4.79 -7.52
N SER A 152 -7.66 5.65 -6.69
CA SER A 152 -7.65 7.11 -6.85
C SER A 152 -6.25 7.65 -6.51
N LYS A 153 -5.81 8.74 -7.14
CA LYS A 153 -4.54 9.40 -6.83
C LYS A 153 -4.74 10.89 -6.60
N CYS A 154 -4.57 11.35 -5.36
CA CYS A 154 -4.74 12.74 -4.95
C CYS A 154 -3.42 13.55 -4.91
N GLY A 155 -2.28 12.89 -5.11
CA GLY A 155 -0.97 13.54 -5.16
C GLY A 155 0.15 12.52 -5.41
N GLU A 156 1.41 12.94 -5.34
CA GLU A 156 2.58 12.07 -5.51
C GLU A 156 2.56 10.91 -4.49
N ASN A 157 2.44 11.26 -3.20
CA ASN A 157 2.42 10.32 -2.07
C ASN A 157 0.99 9.88 -1.66
N CYS A 158 -0.02 10.24 -2.44
CA CYS A 158 -1.42 9.88 -2.21
C CYS A 158 -1.93 9.03 -3.36
N VAL A 159 -1.61 7.74 -3.33
CA VAL A 159 -2.29 6.69 -4.11
C VAL A 159 -3.12 5.88 -3.13
N ARG A 160 -4.41 5.71 -3.41
CA ARG A 160 -5.38 5.07 -2.53
C ARG A 160 -6.08 3.95 -3.28
N GLN A 161 -6.02 2.75 -2.73
CA GLN A 161 -6.58 1.54 -3.34
C GLN A 161 -7.59 0.86 -2.41
N ILE A 162 -8.64 0.31 -3.02
CA ILE A 162 -9.70 -0.43 -2.36
C ILE A 162 -9.78 -1.80 -3.04
N PRO A 163 -9.25 -2.87 -2.40
CA PRO A 163 -9.35 -4.22 -2.94
C PRO A 163 -10.83 -4.62 -3.11
N TYR A 164 -11.18 -5.14 -4.29
CA TYR A 164 -12.53 -5.60 -4.60
C TYR A 164 -12.59 -7.05 -5.10
N LEU A 165 -11.44 -7.75 -5.12
CA LEU A 165 -11.24 -9.08 -5.69
C LEU A 165 -12.32 -10.11 -5.32
N ILE A 166 -12.58 -10.33 -4.04
CA ILE A 166 -13.51 -11.39 -3.59
C ILE A 166 -14.92 -11.11 -4.09
N HIS A 167 -15.43 -9.90 -3.87
CA HIS A 167 -16.74 -9.47 -4.36
C HIS A 167 -16.82 -9.44 -5.89
N ALA A 168 -15.73 -9.12 -6.59
CA ALA A 168 -15.68 -9.12 -8.04
C ALA A 168 -15.77 -10.54 -8.62
N ARG A 169 -15.13 -11.54 -8.00
CA ARG A 169 -15.25 -12.95 -8.42
C ARG A 169 -16.65 -13.50 -8.18
N ASP A 170 -17.31 -13.07 -7.09
CA ASP A 170 -18.72 -13.39 -6.87
C ASP A 170 -19.67 -12.82 -7.96
N LEU A 171 -19.20 -11.94 -8.85
CA LEU A 171 -19.98 -11.37 -9.94
C LEU A 171 -19.70 -12.00 -11.32
N GLU A 172 -18.71 -12.88 -11.41
CA GLU A 172 -18.30 -13.52 -12.66
C GLU A 172 -19.48 -14.24 -13.33
N GLY A 173 -19.78 -13.87 -14.58
CA GLY A 173 -20.93 -14.39 -15.33
C GLY A 173 -22.32 -13.89 -14.91
N LYS A 174 -22.45 -13.04 -13.86
CA LYS A 174 -23.75 -12.56 -13.35
C LYS A 174 -24.32 -11.34 -14.07
N GLY A 175 -23.75 -10.99 -15.22
CA GLY A 175 -24.15 -9.86 -16.07
C GLY A 175 -23.82 -8.49 -15.46
N TRP A 176 -24.45 -7.45 -16.00
CA TRP A 176 -24.29 -6.08 -15.54
C TRP A 176 -24.86 -5.86 -14.13
N LYS A 177 -24.09 -5.19 -13.27
CA LYS A 177 -24.52 -4.64 -11.98
C LYS A 177 -24.15 -3.17 -11.90
N HIS A 178 -24.96 -2.42 -11.17
CA HIS A 178 -24.68 -1.02 -10.85
C HIS A 178 -23.94 -0.93 -9.51
N PHE A 179 -22.93 -0.07 -9.43
CA PHE A 179 -22.12 0.19 -8.25
C PHE A 179 -22.12 1.66 -7.91
N SER A 180 -22.16 1.94 -6.61
CA SER A 180 -21.99 3.24 -6.00
C SER A 180 -20.92 3.11 -4.92
N LEU A 181 -19.68 3.42 -5.28
CA LEU A 181 -18.48 3.34 -4.44
C LEU A 181 -18.33 4.65 -3.63
N PRO A 182 -18.38 4.65 -2.29
CA PRO A 182 -18.20 5.87 -1.52
C PRO A 182 -16.78 6.43 -1.65
N LEU A 183 -16.66 7.72 -2.00
CA LEU A 183 -15.36 8.39 -2.12
C LEU A 183 -14.58 8.37 -0.80
N LYS A 184 -15.28 8.45 0.34
CA LYS A 184 -14.69 8.35 1.68
C LYS A 184 -13.89 7.06 1.91
N CYS A 185 -14.09 6.01 1.12
CA CYS A 185 -13.28 4.78 1.23
C CYS A 185 -11.81 5.03 0.85
N PHE A 186 -11.53 6.00 -0.03
CA PHE A 186 -10.17 6.41 -0.40
C PHE A 186 -9.49 7.30 0.64
N MET A 187 -10.26 8.08 1.42
CA MET A 187 -9.71 9.07 2.34
C MET A 187 -8.84 8.47 3.45
N ARG A 188 -7.69 9.09 3.69
CA ARG A 188 -6.86 8.92 4.89
C ARG A 188 -6.65 10.29 5.55
N ASP A 189 -6.37 10.30 6.85
CA ASP A 189 -6.02 11.52 7.58
C ASP A 189 -4.81 12.20 6.92
N GLY A 190 -4.95 13.46 6.51
CA GLY A 190 -3.90 14.24 5.83
C GLY A 190 -3.92 14.20 4.29
N ASP A 191 -4.82 13.43 3.66
CA ASP A 191 -4.97 13.44 2.20
C ASP A 191 -5.59 14.76 1.70
N ASP A 192 -5.05 15.30 0.60
CA ASP A 192 -5.58 16.48 -0.09
C ASP A 192 -6.21 16.12 -1.44
N PHE A 193 -7.55 16.24 -1.53
CA PHE A 193 -8.32 16.00 -2.74
C PHE A 193 -8.68 17.30 -3.51
N SER A 194 -7.96 18.39 -3.28
CA SER A 194 -8.17 19.67 -3.96
C SER A 194 -7.59 19.76 -5.38
N SER A 195 -6.61 18.90 -5.71
CA SER A 195 -5.85 18.92 -6.97
C SER A 195 -5.65 17.51 -7.55
N VAL A 196 -6.74 16.80 -7.82
CA VAL A 196 -6.75 15.40 -8.26
C VAL A 196 -6.63 15.30 -9.78
N THR A 197 -5.72 14.47 -10.29
CA THR A 197 -5.56 14.17 -11.74
C THR A 197 -6.05 12.78 -12.13
N LEU A 198 -6.13 11.83 -11.18
CA LEU A 198 -6.73 10.51 -11.39
C LEU A 198 -7.82 10.28 -10.33
N PRO A 199 -9.04 10.81 -10.56
CA PRO A 199 -10.15 10.61 -9.63
C PRO A 199 -10.54 9.15 -9.47
N PHE A 200 -10.51 8.35 -10.54
CA PHE A 200 -10.92 6.95 -10.52
C PHE A 200 -10.15 6.10 -11.53
N ALA A 201 -9.80 4.88 -11.13
CA ALA A 201 -9.28 3.83 -11.98
C ALA A 201 -9.75 2.45 -11.51
N LEU A 202 -9.84 1.53 -12.47
CA LEU A 202 -9.94 0.08 -12.23
C LEU A 202 -8.51 -0.47 -12.33
N GLU A 203 -7.94 -0.91 -11.21
CA GLU A 203 -6.64 -1.59 -11.20
C GLU A 203 -6.84 -3.10 -11.09
N ALA A 204 -6.07 -3.85 -11.86
CA ALA A 204 -6.19 -5.28 -12.03
C ALA A 204 -4.82 -5.98 -12.05
N GLY A 205 -4.83 -7.30 -12.00
CA GLY A 205 -3.62 -8.13 -12.14
C GLY A 205 -3.98 -9.59 -12.46
N GLY A 206 -3.00 -10.43 -12.74
CA GLY A 206 -3.22 -11.78 -13.24
C GLY A 206 -3.79 -11.75 -14.66
N SER A 207 -4.93 -12.42 -14.86
CA SER A 207 -5.67 -12.44 -16.14
C SER A 207 -7.17 -12.28 -15.90
N GLY A 208 -7.85 -11.51 -16.74
CA GLY A 208 -9.29 -11.29 -16.64
C GLY A 208 -9.87 -10.36 -17.71
N ILE A 209 -11.20 -10.30 -17.74
CA ILE A 209 -12.00 -9.49 -18.65
C ILE A 209 -13.17 -8.89 -17.86
N ILE A 210 -13.31 -7.56 -17.91
CA ILE A 210 -14.46 -6.84 -17.35
C ILE A 210 -15.02 -5.87 -18.39
N GLU A 211 -16.29 -5.51 -18.25
CA GLU A 211 -16.92 -4.43 -19.00
C GLU A 211 -17.38 -3.34 -18.03
N VAL A 212 -17.10 -2.07 -18.36
CA VAL A 212 -17.48 -0.90 -17.54
C VAL A 212 -18.25 0.12 -18.38
N ALA A 213 -19.26 0.74 -17.80
CA ALA A 213 -20.06 1.81 -18.42
C ALA A 213 -20.49 2.85 -17.37
N LYS A 214 -20.95 4.02 -17.83
CA LYS A 214 -21.58 5.08 -17.00
C LYS A 214 -20.77 5.46 -15.75
N VAL A 215 -19.49 5.75 -15.94
CA VAL A 215 -18.58 6.15 -14.87
C VAL A 215 -18.75 7.65 -14.59
N HIS A 216 -19.25 8.01 -13.41
CA HIS A 216 -19.40 9.39 -12.98
C HIS A 216 -19.26 9.53 -11.46
N ILE A 217 -18.82 10.70 -11.02
CA ILE A 217 -18.74 11.07 -9.60
C ILE A 217 -19.98 11.88 -9.26
N GLN A 218 -20.77 11.46 -8.27
CA GLN A 218 -21.87 12.25 -7.71
C GLN A 218 -21.44 12.91 -6.40
N LYS A 219 -21.93 14.12 -6.14
CA LYS A 219 -21.74 14.83 -4.85
C LYS A 219 -22.43 14.14 -3.68
N THR A 220 -23.48 13.38 -3.96
CA THR A 220 -24.22 12.54 -3.00
C THR A 220 -24.70 11.27 -3.71
N GLY A 221 -24.67 10.13 -3.05
CA GLY A 221 -25.28 8.90 -3.55
C GLY A 221 -25.53 7.87 -2.45
N THR A 222 -26.13 6.73 -2.82
CA THR A 222 -26.43 5.64 -1.87
C THR A 222 -25.39 4.53 -2.02
N PRO A 223 -24.48 4.33 -1.05
CA PRO A 223 -23.43 3.31 -1.12
C PRO A 223 -23.95 1.90 -1.43
N SER A 224 -23.29 1.20 -2.35
CA SER A 224 -23.56 -0.24 -2.59
C SER A 224 -22.86 -1.15 -1.57
N PHE A 225 -21.89 -0.65 -0.83
CA PHE A 225 -21.13 -1.38 0.21
C PHE A 225 -20.52 -0.42 1.23
N SER A 226 -20.14 -0.95 2.40
CA SER A 226 -19.38 -0.22 3.42
C SER A 226 -17.90 -0.13 3.07
N CYS A 227 -17.25 0.97 3.43
CA CYS A 227 -15.79 1.08 3.36
C CYS A 227 -15.16 0.19 4.44
N PRO A 228 -14.09 -0.56 4.13
CA PRO A 228 -13.19 -1.07 5.17
C PRO A 228 -12.59 0.10 5.96
N ASP A 229 -12.61 0.03 7.29
CA ASP A 229 -11.93 1.03 8.11
C ASP A 229 -10.43 0.78 8.09
N TYR A 230 -9.72 1.65 7.36
CA TYR A 230 -8.29 1.56 7.17
C TYR A 230 -7.50 1.60 8.49
N LYS A 231 -8.03 2.23 9.55
CA LYS A 231 -7.37 2.32 10.87
C LYS A 231 -7.40 0.99 11.63
N THR A 232 -8.20 0.02 11.16
CA THR A 232 -8.38 -1.29 11.81
C THR A 232 -7.92 -2.47 10.96
N LEU A 233 -7.58 -2.27 9.68
CA LEU A 233 -7.17 -3.34 8.76
C LEU A 233 -6.05 -4.20 9.37
N SER A 234 -4.96 -3.56 9.80
CA SER A 234 -3.73 -4.17 10.31
C SER A 234 -3.93 -4.94 11.63
N THR A 235 -5.07 -4.71 12.31
CA THR A 235 -5.48 -5.35 13.58
C THR A 235 -6.64 -6.32 13.43
N THR A 236 -7.30 -6.37 12.27
CA THR A 236 -8.49 -7.20 12.02
C THR A 236 -8.05 -8.47 11.27
N PRO A 237 -8.09 -9.65 11.90
CA PRO A 237 -7.54 -10.88 11.31
C PRO A 237 -8.17 -11.19 9.94
N ALA A 238 -7.34 -11.36 8.91
CA ALA A 238 -7.79 -11.66 7.56
C ALA A 238 -6.81 -12.59 6.82
N VAL A 239 -7.32 -13.47 5.95
CA VAL A 239 -6.47 -14.23 5.01
C VAL A 239 -5.86 -13.30 3.95
N LEU A 240 -4.72 -13.69 3.36
CA LEU A 240 -4.10 -12.93 2.28
C LEU A 240 -4.90 -13.07 0.98
N ASN A 241 -5.89 -12.21 0.77
CA ASN A 241 -6.79 -12.18 -0.38
C ASN A 241 -6.22 -11.38 -1.56
N GLU A 242 -5.07 -11.79 -2.08
CA GLU A 242 -4.44 -11.24 -3.28
C GLU A 242 -4.55 -12.25 -4.43
N TRP A 243 -4.70 -11.79 -5.68
CA TRP A 243 -4.92 -12.71 -6.80
C TRP A 243 -3.76 -13.68 -7.02
N TRP A 244 -2.54 -13.28 -6.65
CA TRP A 244 -1.30 -14.07 -6.71
C TRP A 244 -1.05 -14.93 -5.47
N SER A 245 -1.77 -14.74 -4.36
CA SER A 245 -1.61 -15.53 -3.12
C SER A 245 -2.59 -16.69 -3.01
N MET A 246 -3.82 -16.52 -3.50
CA MET A 246 -4.95 -17.44 -3.28
C MET A 246 -4.65 -18.91 -3.64
N GLY A 247 -3.83 -19.15 -4.66
CA GLY A 247 -3.49 -20.52 -5.11
C GLY A 247 -2.54 -21.29 -4.19
N TRP A 248 -1.80 -20.62 -3.29
CA TRP A 248 -0.76 -21.26 -2.47
C TRP A 248 -0.84 -20.94 -0.97
N TRP A 249 -1.42 -19.79 -0.58
CA TRP A 249 -1.38 -19.33 0.81
C TRP A 249 -2.07 -20.30 1.78
N MET A 250 -3.29 -20.73 1.47
CA MET A 250 -4.01 -21.70 2.30
C MET A 250 -3.39 -23.11 2.26
N PRO A 251 -2.99 -23.67 1.11
CA PRO A 251 -2.18 -24.90 1.06
C PRO A 251 -0.94 -24.84 1.95
N ARG A 252 -0.18 -23.74 1.94
CA ARG A 252 1.00 -23.56 2.81
C ARG A 252 0.64 -23.51 4.28
N HIS A 253 -0.44 -22.82 4.66
CA HIS A 253 -0.90 -22.84 6.06
C HIS A 253 -1.22 -24.26 6.53
N LEU A 254 -1.96 -25.04 5.73
CA LEU A 254 -2.25 -26.45 6.04
C LEU A 254 -0.98 -27.34 6.08
N GLU A 255 0.08 -26.98 5.36
CA GLU A 255 1.40 -27.61 5.45
C GLU A 255 2.11 -27.25 6.76
N LYS A 256 2.19 -25.97 7.12
CA LYS A 256 2.79 -25.50 8.38
C LYS A 256 2.06 -26.08 9.60
N LEU A 257 0.73 -26.23 9.57
CA LEU A 257 -0.02 -26.94 10.61
C LEU A 257 0.42 -28.41 10.80
N LYS A 258 0.89 -29.08 9.75
CA LYS A 258 1.45 -30.45 9.85
C LYS A 258 2.86 -30.43 10.44
N GLU A 259 3.69 -29.48 10.03
CA GLU A 259 5.05 -29.29 10.57
C GLU A 259 5.01 -28.99 12.08
N VAL A 260 4.14 -28.06 12.50
CA VAL A 260 3.91 -27.67 13.90
C VAL A 260 3.51 -28.88 14.75
N LYS A 261 2.58 -29.71 14.24
CA LYS A 261 2.16 -30.96 14.91
C LYS A 261 3.28 -32.00 15.02
N ALA A 262 4.24 -32.00 14.09
CA ALA A 262 5.40 -32.89 14.10
C ALA A 262 6.54 -32.39 15.00
N LYS A 263 6.73 -31.07 15.12
CA LYS A 263 7.84 -30.43 15.86
C LYS A 263 7.40 -29.82 17.21
N LYS A 264 6.64 -30.57 18.02
CA LYS A 264 6.12 -30.08 19.33
C LYS A 264 7.21 -29.62 20.32
N ASN A 265 8.43 -30.10 20.17
CA ASN A 265 9.60 -29.74 20.98
C ASN A 265 10.50 -28.67 20.30
N ALA A 266 9.98 -27.86 19.37
CA ALA A 266 10.70 -26.72 18.81
C ALA A 266 11.05 -25.70 19.91
N GLU A 267 12.33 -25.36 20.05
CA GLU A 267 12.78 -24.37 21.03
C GLU A 267 12.68 -22.93 20.49
N VAL A 268 12.70 -22.77 19.16
CA VAL A 268 12.62 -21.47 18.48
C VAL A 268 11.62 -21.53 17.33
N ILE A 269 10.75 -20.52 17.22
CA ILE A 269 9.92 -20.30 16.04
C ILE A 269 10.22 -18.94 15.43
N PHE A 270 10.17 -18.85 14.10
CA PHE A 270 10.27 -17.60 13.34
C PHE A 270 8.93 -17.31 12.70
N ILE A 271 8.34 -16.14 12.94
CA ILE A 271 7.04 -15.74 12.39
C ILE A 271 7.23 -14.44 11.61
N GLY A 272 6.74 -14.42 10.37
CA GLY A 272 6.82 -13.21 9.57
C GLY A 272 6.33 -13.34 8.14
N ASP A 273 6.90 -12.50 7.28
CA ASP A 273 6.52 -12.34 5.87
C ASP A 273 7.43 -13.12 4.89
N SER A 274 7.59 -12.64 3.66
CA SER A 274 8.46 -13.22 2.61
C SER A 274 9.92 -13.32 3.02
N ILE A 275 10.42 -12.33 3.77
CA ILE A 275 11.81 -12.31 4.25
C ILE A 275 12.01 -13.37 5.33
N THR A 276 10.98 -13.66 6.13
CA THR A 276 11.03 -14.80 7.04
C THR A 276 10.84 -16.13 6.28
N GLN A 277 9.97 -16.18 5.27
CA GLN A 277 9.80 -17.39 4.44
C GLN A 277 11.11 -17.78 3.73
N GLY A 278 11.90 -16.82 3.26
CA GLY A 278 13.12 -17.06 2.50
C GLY A 278 14.22 -17.84 3.21
N TRP A 279 14.15 -18.05 4.54
CA TRP A 279 14.96 -19.06 5.23
C TRP A 279 14.76 -20.49 4.70
N GLU A 280 13.62 -20.80 4.07
CA GLU A 280 13.37 -22.08 3.38
C GLU A 280 14.02 -22.16 1.98
N LYS A 281 14.51 -21.04 1.43
CA LYS A 281 15.09 -20.94 0.07
C LYS A 281 16.46 -20.28 0.11
N ASP A 282 16.54 -18.96 -0.10
CA ASP A 282 17.80 -18.25 -0.27
C ASP A 282 18.63 -18.18 1.05
N GLY A 283 17.99 -18.43 2.19
CA GLY A 283 18.63 -18.59 3.50
C GLY A 283 18.83 -20.05 3.96
N PHE A 284 18.53 -21.06 3.13
CA PHE A 284 18.45 -22.47 3.55
C PHE A 284 19.74 -23.01 4.21
N ASN A 285 20.91 -22.76 3.62
CA ASN A 285 22.19 -23.21 4.17
C ASN A 285 22.48 -22.56 5.53
N VAL A 286 22.24 -21.24 5.62
CA VAL A 286 22.41 -20.45 6.83
C VAL A 286 21.45 -20.92 7.93
N TRP A 287 20.20 -21.26 7.58
CA TRP A 287 19.21 -21.83 8.50
C TRP A 287 19.67 -23.18 9.06
N ASN A 288 20.13 -24.08 8.20
CA ASN A 288 20.62 -25.40 8.60
C ASN A 288 21.83 -25.30 9.54
N HIS A 289 22.75 -24.38 9.29
CA HIS A 289 23.90 -24.14 10.18
C HIS A 289 23.50 -23.55 11.54
N ASN A 290 22.54 -22.62 11.57
CA ASN A 290 22.28 -21.81 12.76
C ASN A 290 21.13 -22.28 13.64
N TYR A 291 20.04 -22.83 13.08
CA TYR A 291 18.76 -22.98 13.79
C TYR A 291 18.20 -24.40 13.86
N VAL A 292 18.66 -25.35 13.03
CA VAL A 292 18.23 -26.77 13.13
C VAL A 292 18.54 -27.36 14.51
N LYS A 293 19.63 -26.92 15.15
CA LYS A 293 20.00 -27.31 16.54
C LYS A 293 18.97 -26.92 17.62
N TYR A 294 18.02 -26.05 17.32
CA TYR A 294 16.91 -25.66 18.19
C TYR A 294 15.58 -26.32 17.80
N ASN A 295 15.63 -27.30 16.87
CA ASN A 295 14.46 -27.86 16.18
C ASN A 295 13.52 -26.75 15.63
N ALA A 296 14.10 -25.70 15.05
CA ALA A 296 13.34 -24.50 14.73
C ALA A 296 12.27 -24.71 13.65
N ILE A 297 11.21 -23.89 13.72
CA ILE A 297 10.13 -23.83 12.73
C ILE A 297 10.13 -22.47 12.04
N ASN A 298 10.00 -22.47 10.71
CA ASN A 298 9.76 -21.27 9.93
C ASN A 298 8.25 -21.13 9.62
N LEU A 299 7.64 -20.07 10.15
CA LEU A 299 6.24 -19.67 9.96
C LEU A 299 6.15 -18.34 9.18
N GLY A 300 7.07 -18.15 8.22
CA GLY A 300 7.07 -17.04 7.27
C GLY A 300 6.15 -17.30 6.06
N PHE A 301 5.44 -16.26 5.60
CA PHE A 301 4.52 -16.31 4.46
C PHE A 301 4.71 -15.11 3.52
N SER A 302 4.94 -15.37 2.23
CA SER A 302 5.24 -14.33 1.27
C SER A 302 4.10 -13.32 1.11
N GLY A 303 4.42 -12.04 1.25
CA GLY A 303 3.48 -10.93 1.14
C GLY A 303 2.55 -10.71 2.32
N ASP A 304 2.69 -11.49 3.41
CA ASP A 304 1.90 -11.29 4.63
C ASP A 304 2.07 -9.89 5.22
N ARG A 305 0.93 -9.31 5.60
CA ARG A 305 0.82 -8.13 6.44
C ARG A 305 0.46 -8.53 7.87
N THR A 306 0.49 -7.59 8.81
CA THR A 306 0.19 -7.85 10.23
C THR A 306 -1.15 -8.57 10.44
N GLU A 307 -2.17 -8.27 9.64
CA GLU A 307 -3.48 -8.92 9.74
C GLU A 307 -3.50 -10.38 9.25
N ASN A 308 -2.57 -10.75 8.37
CA ASN A 308 -2.42 -12.09 7.82
C ASN A 308 -1.66 -13.00 8.80
N VAL A 309 -0.62 -12.46 9.43
CA VAL A 309 0.03 -13.09 10.59
C VAL A 309 -1.00 -13.34 11.69
N LEU A 310 -1.78 -12.32 12.06
CA LEU A 310 -2.76 -12.41 13.14
C LEU A 310 -3.81 -13.49 12.88
N TRP A 311 -4.28 -13.59 11.63
CA TRP A 311 -5.19 -14.67 11.23
C TRP A 311 -4.54 -16.04 11.43
N ARG A 312 -3.30 -16.27 10.97
CA ARG A 312 -2.63 -17.57 11.10
C ARG A 312 -2.45 -17.99 12.55
N LEU A 313 -2.05 -17.06 13.43
CA LEU A 313 -1.93 -17.29 14.87
C LEU A 313 -3.24 -17.76 15.49
N GLN A 314 -4.36 -17.15 15.10
CA GLN A 314 -5.71 -17.52 15.54
C GLN A 314 -6.27 -18.81 14.90
N HIS A 315 -5.61 -19.33 13.86
CA HIS A 315 -6.00 -20.55 13.14
C HIS A 315 -4.98 -21.67 13.36
N SER A 316 -4.64 -21.91 14.63
CA SER A 316 -3.85 -23.04 15.11
C SER A 316 -2.38 -23.13 14.68
N GLU A 317 -1.79 -22.09 14.08
CA GLU A 317 -0.39 -22.15 13.62
C GLU A 317 0.64 -22.34 14.75
N ILE A 318 0.28 -22.01 15.98
CA ILE A 318 1.13 -22.14 17.17
C ILE A 318 0.60 -23.15 18.20
N ASP A 319 -0.49 -23.87 17.89
CA ASP A 319 -1.19 -24.71 18.86
C ASP A 319 -0.35 -25.91 19.32
N GLY A 320 -0.22 -26.04 20.63
CA GLY A 320 0.53 -27.13 21.27
C GLY A 320 2.05 -26.98 21.21
N LEU A 321 2.57 -25.83 20.76
CA LEU A 321 3.98 -25.47 20.92
C LEU A 321 4.24 -24.84 22.30
N ASN A 322 5.50 -24.90 22.75
CA ASN A 322 5.98 -24.16 23.92
C ASN A 322 7.45 -23.75 23.70
N PRO A 323 7.74 -22.91 22.69
CA PRO A 323 9.11 -22.56 22.34
C PRO A 323 9.70 -21.62 23.40
N LYS A 324 11.02 -21.64 23.55
CA LYS A 324 11.73 -20.69 24.41
C LYS A 324 11.71 -19.29 23.80
N VAL A 325 11.82 -19.20 22.47
CA VAL A 325 11.86 -17.91 21.75
C VAL A 325 10.96 -17.92 20.51
N ALA A 326 10.18 -16.85 20.34
CA ALA A 326 9.54 -16.50 19.06
C ALA A 326 10.26 -15.29 18.47
N VAL A 327 10.85 -15.44 17.28
CA VAL A 327 11.48 -14.35 16.51
C VAL A 327 10.44 -13.77 15.57
N LEU A 328 10.17 -12.47 15.67
CA LEU A 328 9.15 -11.78 14.86
C LEU A 328 9.82 -10.78 13.92
N MET A 329 9.51 -10.85 12.62
CA MET A 329 9.87 -9.81 11.66
C MET A 329 8.86 -9.77 10.51
N PHE A 330 8.00 -8.75 10.55
CA PHE A 330 6.96 -8.47 9.54
C PHE A 330 6.50 -7.01 9.63
N GLY A 331 5.86 -6.54 8.56
CA GLY A 331 5.28 -5.20 8.45
C GLY A 331 5.73 -4.41 7.22
N THR A 332 6.80 -4.85 6.55
CA THR A 332 7.29 -4.21 5.29
C THR A 332 6.27 -4.27 4.15
N ASN A 333 5.29 -5.17 4.24
CA ASN A 333 4.17 -5.30 3.30
C ASN A 333 3.00 -4.37 3.62
N ASN A 334 2.85 -3.90 4.87
CA ASN A 334 1.87 -2.88 5.23
C ASN A 334 2.30 -1.54 4.63
N THR A 335 3.54 -1.14 4.92
CA THR A 335 4.19 0.05 4.34
C THR A 335 4.34 -0.08 2.82
N GLY A 336 4.82 -1.22 2.32
CA GLY A 336 5.11 -1.43 0.91
C GLY A 336 3.90 -1.59 -0.01
N HIS A 337 2.84 -2.29 0.41
CA HIS A 337 1.66 -2.51 -0.45
C HIS A 337 0.61 -1.41 -0.33
N ARG A 338 0.57 -0.65 0.77
CA ARG A 338 -0.50 0.32 1.04
C ARG A 338 -0.02 1.74 1.36
N LEU A 339 1.29 1.97 1.51
CA LEU A 339 1.84 3.19 2.12
C LEU A 339 1.16 3.48 3.47
N GLU A 340 0.96 2.41 4.25
CA GLU A 340 0.15 2.43 5.47
C GLU A 340 0.78 3.30 6.56
N ASP A 341 -0.05 4.03 7.30
CA ASP A 341 0.41 4.89 8.41
C ASP A 341 1.25 4.07 9.42
N PRO A 342 2.44 4.56 9.83
CA PRO A 342 3.32 3.82 10.72
C PRO A 342 2.71 3.45 12.07
N LYS A 343 1.79 4.26 12.62
CA LYS A 343 1.12 3.95 13.90
C LYS A 343 0.14 2.79 13.72
N THR A 344 -0.55 2.75 12.59
CA THR A 344 -1.50 1.70 12.20
C THR A 344 -0.77 0.37 11.98
N THR A 345 0.36 0.38 11.28
CA THR A 345 1.24 -0.80 11.14
C THR A 345 1.79 -1.26 12.51
N ALA A 346 2.29 -0.34 13.33
CA ALA A 346 2.81 -0.65 14.66
C ALA A 346 1.73 -1.21 15.61
N LEU A 347 0.49 -0.75 15.50
CA LEU A 347 -0.66 -1.29 16.25
C LEU A 347 -0.97 -2.73 15.80
N GLY A 348 -0.88 -3.03 14.51
CA GLY A 348 -0.98 -4.40 13.98
C GLY A 348 0.11 -5.32 14.54
N ILE A 349 1.36 -4.86 14.61
CA ILE A 349 2.48 -5.59 15.24
C ILE A 349 2.19 -5.82 16.74
N LYS A 350 1.72 -4.80 17.47
CA LYS A 350 1.36 -4.92 18.89
C LYS A 350 0.24 -5.95 19.10
N ARG A 351 -0.79 -5.96 18.26
CA ARG A 351 -1.90 -6.91 18.36
C ARG A 351 -1.46 -8.36 18.15
N ASN A 352 -0.48 -8.61 17.27
CA ASN A 352 0.13 -9.93 17.08
C ASN A 352 0.97 -10.38 18.28
N ILE A 353 1.70 -9.45 18.90
CA ILE A 353 2.47 -9.69 20.13
C ILE A 353 1.53 -10.08 21.29
N GLU A 354 0.40 -9.38 21.43
CA GLU A 354 -0.63 -9.68 22.43
C GLU A 354 -1.24 -11.08 22.22
N GLU A 355 -1.53 -11.46 20.96
CA GLU A 355 -1.99 -12.81 20.61
C GLU A 355 -0.97 -13.89 21.01
N LEU A 356 0.31 -13.67 20.68
CA LEU A 356 1.40 -14.58 21.04
C LEU A 356 1.61 -14.70 22.55
N GLN A 357 1.49 -13.60 23.29
CA GLN A 357 1.61 -13.63 24.75
C GLN A 357 0.44 -14.38 25.41
N GLN A 358 -0.75 -14.32 24.83
CA GLN A 358 -1.92 -15.08 25.29
C GLN A 358 -1.77 -16.59 25.00
N HIS A 359 -1.33 -16.96 23.79
CA HIS A 359 -1.23 -18.37 23.38
C HIS A 359 0.05 -19.07 23.90
N LEU A 360 1.17 -18.33 24.02
CA LEU A 360 2.48 -18.85 24.40
C LEU A 360 3.09 -18.08 25.60
N PRO A 361 2.42 -18.05 26.78
CA PRO A 361 2.81 -17.18 27.91
C PRO A 361 4.21 -17.45 28.48
N ASN A 362 4.79 -18.62 28.22
CA ASN A 362 6.14 -18.97 28.66
C ASN A 362 7.24 -18.43 27.72
N THR A 363 6.93 -18.26 26.44
CA THR A 363 7.87 -17.87 25.39
C THR A 363 8.40 -16.44 25.57
N LYS A 364 9.68 -16.23 25.23
CA LYS A 364 10.28 -14.89 25.08
C LYS A 364 10.11 -14.45 23.63
N ILE A 365 9.64 -13.24 23.38
CA ILE A 365 9.50 -12.67 22.04
C ILE A 365 10.73 -11.83 21.72
N LEU A 366 11.39 -12.12 20.59
CA LEU A 366 12.43 -11.29 19.99
C LEU A 366 11.84 -10.59 18.75
N LEU A 367 11.38 -9.36 18.94
CA LEU A 367 10.90 -8.50 17.85
C LEU A 367 12.11 -7.87 17.16
N LEU A 368 12.27 -8.14 15.87
CA LEU A 368 13.25 -7.45 15.05
C LEU A 368 12.67 -6.13 14.53
N ALA A 369 13.55 -5.16 14.30
CA ALA A 369 13.22 -4.04 13.43
C ALA A 369 12.82 -4.57 12.03
N ILE A 370 11.84 -3.91 11.40
CA ILE A 370 11.56 -4.09 9.98
C ILE A 370 12.81 -3.66 9.22
N PHE A 371 13.30 -4.53 8.33
CA PHE A 371 14.52 -4.29 7.59
C PHE A 371 14.40 -3.09 6.63
N PRO A 372 15.54 -2.45 6.27
CA PRO A 372 15.54 -1.48 5.19
C PRO A 372 15.07 -2.16 3.90
N ARG A 373 14.38 -1.37 3.09
CA ARG A 373 13.99 -1.66 1.70
C ARG A 373 14.32 -0.44 0.86
N ASP A 374 14.36 -0.59 -0.45
CA ASP A 374 14.76 0.46 -1.40
C ASP A 374 16.22 0.93 -1.15
N GLU A 375 16.81 1.66 -2.09
CA GLU A 375 18.26 1.91 -2.09
C GLU A 375 18.68 2.94 -1.04
N LYS A 376 17.92 4.02 -0.91
CA LYS A 376 18.33 5.26 -0.22
C LYS A 376 17.49 5.51 1.03
N PRO A 377 18.05 6.15 2.08
CA PRO A 377 17.30 6.52 3.28
C PRO A 377 16.19 7.56 3.04
N THR A 378 16.14 8.16 1.86
CA THR A 378 15.08 9.08 1.41
C THR A 378 13.90 8.40 0.72
N ASP A 379 14.00 7.10 0.44
CA ASP A 379 12.95 6.38 -0.31
C ASP A 379 11.73 6.15 0.60
N GLN A 380 10.53 6.45 0.10
CA GLN A 380 9.33 6.61 0.93
C GLN A 380 9.00 5.38 1.79
N MET A 381 9.04 4.17 1.22
CA MET A 381 8.68 2.95 1.95
C MET A 381 9.72 2.60 3.02
N ARG A 382 10.97 3.03 2.82
CA ARG A 382 12.03 2.91 3.82
C ARG A 382 11.82 3.86 5.00
N GLN A 383 11.45 5.11 4.73
CA GLN A 383 11.08 6.07 5.77
C GLN A 383 9.90 5.55 6.61
N LEU A 384 8.88 5.00 5.97
CA LEU A 384 7.76 4.35 6.68
C LEU A 384 8.23 3.17 7.55
N ASN A 385 9.12 2.30 7.06
CA ASN A 385 9.71 1.21 7.87
C ASN A 385 10.47 1.77 9.09
N ASP A 386 11.28 2.81 8.90
CA ASP A 386 12.07 3.43 9.98
C ASP A 386 11.16 4.15 11.01
N GLU A 387 10.07 4.78 10.59
CA GLU A 387 9.06 5.35 11.50
C GLU A 387 8.32 4.27 12.31
N VAL A 388 7.96 3.14 11.69
CA VAL A 388 7.42 1.97 12.43
C VAL A 388 8.44 1.47 13.44
N ASN A 389 9.72 1.37 13.05
CA ASN A 389 10.81 0.92 13.91
C ASN A 389 10.99 1.80 15.16
N VAL A 390 10.84 3.11 15.03
CA VAL A 390 10.84 4.03 16.19
C VAL A 390 9.72 3.65 17.17
N ILE A 391 8.50 3.43 16.69
CA ILE A 391 7.35 3.10 17.55
C ILE A 391 7.52 1.72 18.22
N ILE A 392 7.78 0.67 17.44
CA ILE A 392 7.81 -0.71 17.96
C ILE A 392 9.00 -0.98 18.88
N SER A 393 10.07 -0.19 18.79
CA SER A 393 11.19 -0.26 19.73
C SER A 393 10.77 -0.02 21.18
N GLY A 394 9.74 0.82 21.39
CA GLY A 394 9.15 1.13 22.69
C GLY A 394 8.28 0.02 23.27
N PHE A 395 8.02 -1.08 22.54
CA PHE A 395 7.24 -2.21 23.08
C PHE A 395 8.07 -3.12 23.99
N ALA A 396 9.41 -3.09 23.92
CA ALA A 396 10.27 -3.99 24.67
C ALA A 396 10.22 -3.76 26.20
N ASP A 397 9.83 -4.78 26.95
CA ASP A 397 9.85 -4.79 28.42
C ASP A 397 11.19 -5.32 28.99
N ASN A 398 12.05 -5.88 28.12
CA ASN A 398 13.33 -6.52 28.45
C ASN A 398 13.23 -7.70 29.44
N LYS A 399 12.05 -8.32 29.55
CA LYS A 399 11.75 -9.49 30.40
C LYS A 399 11.16 -10.63 29.58
N LYS A 400 10.11 -10.34 28.80
CA LYS A 400 9.38 -11.27 27.93
C LYS A 400 9.38 -10.79 26.48
N LEU A 401 9.46 -9.49 26.22
CA LEU A 401 9.54 -8.89 24.90
C LEU A 401 10.84 -8.08 24.76
N PHE A 402 11.65 -8.47 23.79
CA PHE A 402 12.95 -7.89 23.48
C PHE A 402 12.91 -7.31 22.07
N PHE A 403 13.43 -6.11 21.88
CA PHE A 403 13.60 -5.50 20.57
C PHE A 403 15.05 -5.59 20.11
N LEU A 404 15.27 -5.85 18.82
CA LEU A 404 16.60 -5.87 18.21
C LEU A 404 16.57 -5.22 16.82
N ASN A 405 17.27 -4.10 16.68
CA ASN A 405 17.51 -3.47 15.39
C ASN A 405 18.88 -3.90 14.84
N ILE A 406 18.89 -4.62 13.71
CA ILE A 406 20.11 -5.01 12.99
C ILE A 406 20.33 -4.22 11.70
N ASN A 407 19.52 -3.21 11.40
CA ASN A 407 19.48 -2.53 10.09
C ASN A 407 20.85 -1.91 9.74
N LYS A 408 21.62 -1.45 10.73
CA LYS A 408 23.01 -0.97 10.53
C LYS A 408 23.96 -2.03 9.94
N SER A 409 23.69 -3.32 10.16
CA SER A 409 24.47 -4.43 9.57
C SER A 409 24.09 -4.70 8.11
N LEU A 410 22.91 -4.27 7.68
CA LEU A 410 22.35 -4.45 6.32
C LEU A 410 22.60 -3.22 5.42
N LEU A 411 23.36 -2.23 5.89
CA LEU A 411 23.57 -0.94 5.22
C LEU A 411 25.05 -0.58 5.17
N ASP A 412 25.46 0.16 4.15
CA ASP A 412 26.80 0.73 4.07
C ASP A 412 26.98 1.95 5.01
N ALA A 413 28.17 2.56 5.00
CA ALA A 413 28.48 3.73 5.81
C ALA A 413 27.66 4.99 5.46
N ASN A 414 27.10 5.06 4.25
CA ASN A 414 26.23 6.14 3.78
C ASN A 414 24.73 5.83 4.03
N GLY A 415 24.42 4.66 4.58
CA GLY A 415 23.06 4.17 4.74
C GLY A 415 22.44 3.63 3.45
N ILE A 416 23.22 3.23 2.45
CA ILE A 416 22.73 2.61 1.22
C ILE A 416 22.51 1.10 1.41
N LEU A 417 21.42 0.58 0.87
CA LEU A 417 21.14 -0.85 0.81
C LEU A 417 21.72 -1.43 -0.49
N SER A 418 22.68 -2.35 -0.40
CA SER A 418 23.32 -2.93 -1.59
C SER A 418 22.54 -4.10 -2.20
N LYS A 419 22.47 -4.11 -3.54
CA LYS A 419 21.99 -5.26 -4.33
C LYS A 419 22.86 -6.51 -4.18
N ASP A 420 24.07 -6.39 -3.65
CA ASP A 420 24.94 -7.54 -3.31
C ASP A 420 24.36 -8.42 -2.20
N ILE A 421 23.48 -7.88 -1.34
CA ILE A 421 22.84 -8.60 -0.24
C ILE A 421 21.31 -8.65 -0.34
N MET A 422 20.68 -7.66 -0.99
CA MET A 422 19.25 -7.68 -1.34
C MET A 422 19.08 -7.31 -2.82
N PRO A 423 19.12 -8.27 -3.77
CA PRO A 423 19.19 -8.00 -5.21
C PRO A 423 18.05 -7.15 -5.79
N ASP A 424 16.86 -7.26 -5.20
CA ASP A 424 15.66 -6.49 -5.52
C ASP A 424 15.40 -5.31 -4.55
N LEU A 425 16.37 -5.02 -3.67
CA LEU A 425 16.30 -4.04 -2.59
C LEU A 425 15.19 -4.33 -1.55
N LEU A 426 14.81 -5.60 -1.37
CA LEU A 426 13.84 -6.01 -0.34
C LEU A 426 14.16 -7.38 0.29
N HIS A 427 14.48 -8.40 -0.52
CA HIS A 427 14.66 -9.76 -0.06
C HIS A 427 16.15 -10.10 0.09
N PRO A 428 16.61 -10.57 1.27
CA PRO A 428 17.97 -11.06 1.43
C PRO A 428 18.28 -12.22 0.47
N ASN A 429 19.47 -12.20 -0.12
CA ASN A 429 20.11 -13.41 -0.62
C ASN A 429 20.88 -14.12 0.52
N GLU A 430 21.57 -15.22 0.22
CA GLU A 430 22.33 -16.00 1.21
C GLU A 430 23.27 -15.13 2.09
N LYS A 431 24.01 -14.18 1.49
CA LYS A 431 24.89 -13.25 2.23
C LYS A 431 24.10 -12.34 3.16
N GLY A 432 22.92 -11.86 2.73
CA GLY A 432 22.03 -11.09 3.58
C GLY A 432 21.50 -11.90 4.78
N TYR A 433 21.20 -13.19 4.57
CA TYR A 433 20.84 -14.12 5.65
C TYR A 433 22.01 -14.43 6.59
N GLU A 434 23.25 -14.55 6.09
CA GLU A 434 24.45 -14.68 6.93
C GLU A 434 24.62 -13.46 7.86
N ILE A 435 24.47 -12.25 7.32
CA ILE A 435 24.52 -11.00 8.09
C ILE A 435 23.42 -10.99 9.17
N TRP A 436 22.18 -11.35 8.81
CA TRP A 436 21.08 -11.44 9.77
C TRP A 436 21.40 -12.45 10.89
N ALA A 437 21.77 -13.69 10.55
CA ALA A 437 22.08 -14.72 11.52
C ALA A 437 23.21 -14.27 12.48
N LYS A 438 24.28 -13.71 11.93
CA LYS A 438 25.44 -13.21 12.71
C LYS A 438 25.06 -12.06 13.65
N ALA A 439 24.29 -11.09 13.17
CA ALA A 439 23.89 -9.92 13.97
C ALA A 439 22.88 -10.29 15.08
N MET A 440 22.02 -11.28 14.84
CA MET A 440 21.00 -11.73 15.80
C MET A 440 21.53 -12.75 16.82
N ALA A 441 22.53 -13.56 16.46
CA ALA A 441 23.01 -14.67 17.28
C ALA A 441 23.32 -14.32 18.75
N PRO A 442 23.99 -13.20 19.11
CA PRO A 442 24.29 -12.89 20.51
C PRO A 442 23.04 -12.75 21.38
N THR A 443 22.00 -12.10 20.85
CA THR A 443 20.72 -11.90 21.54
C THR A 443 19.94 -13.22 21.59
N LEU A 444 19.81 -13.93 20.47
CA LEU A 444 19.08 -15.20 20.43
C LEU A 444 19.70 -16.25 21.39
N LEU A 445 21.04 -16.36 21.43
CA LEU A 445 21.76 -17.25 22.35
C LEU A 445 21.54 -16.92 23.83
N LYS A 446 21.23 -15.66 24.18
CA LYS A 446 20.86 -15.25 25.53
C LYS A 446 19.40 -15.61 25.86
N LEU A 447 18.52 -15.60 24.86
CA LEU A 447 17.08 -15.84 25.04
C LEU A 447 16.70 -17.34 25.00
N VAL A 448 17.45 -18.18 24.29
CA VAL A 448 17.25 -19.65 24.25
C VAL A 448 17.84 -20.38 25.47
N LYS A 449 18.59 -19.66 26.31
CA LYS A 449 18.96 -20.08 27.67
C LYS A 449 17.81 -19.81 28.65
#